data_AF-A0A7C3WW98-F1
#
_entry.id   AF-A0A7C3WW98-F1
#
_cell.length_a   1.000
_cell.length_b   1.000
_cell.length_c   1.000
_cell.angle_alpha   90.00
_cell.angle_beta   90.00
_cell.angle_gamma   90.00
#
_symmetry.space_group_name_H-M   'P 1'
#
loop_
_entity.id
_entity.type
_entity.pdbx_description
1 polymer ?
#
loop_
_entity_poly.entity_id
_entity_poly.type
_entity_poly.pdbx_seq_one_letter_code
_entity_poly.pdbx_strand_id
1 'polypeptide(L)'
;TPNLDNFASEGVKFEECISSSPVCTAYRGMLMSGQHSLYNGAITNDVPLLANNGKYFGEVLRDAGYKMGYIGKWHIYGGNRNQPIPPGKMRYGFDGTFLSDNCHVDFRPFKCYYWDEKGEKVFFDEWEVFGQTNQALEFLDNCSPESEDPFALFVSWHPPHEWGIHQDSLIYQYDTISELMNLYDPEKIHLRPSVEDNLAVRRSYQGYYGMISGVDTAFGWLMEKQRKKGLEDNTLVVFTSDHGDNLNSYNATIDKNLPQDTSTRVPLLMRFRIVFLRTRRVIYS
;
A
#
# COMPACT_ATOMS: atom_id res chain seq x y z
N THR A 1 7.54 6.43 13.74
CA THR A 1 7.14 5.19 13.04
C THR A 1 8.32 4.25 13.15
N PRO A 2 8.54 3.63 14.32
CA PRO A 2 9.82 3.03 14.65
C PRO A 2 10.27 1.92 13.69
N ASN A 3 9.34 1.15 13.12
CA ASN A 3 9.71 0.08 12.18
C ASN A 3 10.17 0.63 10.83
N LEU A 4 9.44 1.62 10.29
CA LEU A 4 9.82 2.33 9.07
C LEU A 4 11.09 3.16 9.28
N ASP A 5 11.26 3.79 10.44
CA ASP A 5 12.44 4.57 10.80
C ASP A 5 13.68 3.66 10.86
N ASN A 6 13.55 2.47 11.47
CA ASN A 6 14.60 1.45 11.46
C ASN A 6 14.90 0.95 10.03
N PHE A 7 13.87 0.65 9.24
CA PHE A 7 14.05 0.21 7.85
C PHE A 7 14.76 1.26 6.99
N ALA A 8 14.43 2.55 7.18
CA ALA A 8 15.10 3.65 6.51
C ALA A 8 16.60 3.73 6.86
N SER A 9 16.99 3.35 8.09
CA SER A 9 18.40 3.30 8.51
C SER A 9 19.21 2.16 7.87
N GLU A 10 18.53 1.13 7.37
CA GLU A 10 19.14 -0.03 6.73
C GLU A 10 19.16 0.04 5.20
N GLY A 11 18.60 1.10 4.61
CA GLY A 11 18.39 1.23 3.17
C GLY A 11 18.61 2.65 2.65
N VAL A 12 17.91 2.97 1.57
CA VAL A 12 17.91 4.29 0.92
C VAL A 12 16.56 4.95 1.18
N LYS A 13 16.60 6.14 1.78
CA LYS A 13 15.47 7.06 1.87
C LYS A 13 15.61 8.11 0.78
N PHE A 14 14.61 8.20 -0.08
CA PHE A 14 14.54 9.27 -1.07
C PHE A 14 13.89 10.48 -0.42
N GLU A 15 14.61 11.60 -0.33
CA GLU A 15 14.10 12.81 0.31
C GLU A 15 12.97 13.45 -0.51
N GLU A 16 13.09 13.42 -1.84
CA GLU A 16 12.12 14.00 -2.77
C GLU A 16 11.57 12.93 -3.70
N CYS A 17 10.33 12.49 -3.43
CA CYS A 17 9.56 11.61 -4.30
C CYS A 17 8.16 12.21 -4.48
N ILE A 18 7.77 12.45 -5.73
CA ILE A 18 6.58 13.23 -6.08
C ILE A 18 5.64 12.38 -6.94
N SER A 19 4.40 12.22 -6.48
CA SER A 19 3.29 11.68 -7.24
C SER A 19 2.83 12.73 -8.26
N SER A 20 3.04 12.46 -9.54
CA SER A 20 2.65 13.34 -10.65
C SER A 20 1.13 13.36 -10.90
N SER A 21 0.38 12.45 -10.29
CA SER A 21 -1.08 12.39 -10.34
C SER A 21 -1.57 11.91 -8.98
N PRO A 22 -1.73 12.81 -7.98
CA PRO A 22 -1.94 12.44 -6.58
C PRO A 22 -3.40 11.99 -6.32
N VAL A 23 -3.80 10.93 -7.01
CA VAL A 23 -5.11 10.28 -6.94
C VAL A 23 -4.95 8.78 -7.24
N CYS A 24 -5.74 7.94 -6.57
CA CYS A 24 -5.51 6.50 -6.46
C CYS A 24 -5.34 5.78 -7.81
N THR A 25 -6.36 5.77 -8.66
CA THR A 25 -6.35 5.00 -9.91
C THR A 25 -5.25 5.48 -10.86
N ALA A 26 -5.03 6.80 -10.94
CA ALA A 26 -4.01 7.36 -11.83
C ALA A 26 -2.61 6.95 -11.42
N TYR A 27 -2.24 7.15 -10.15
CA TYR A 27 -0.94 6.72 -9.66
C TYR A 27 -0.73 5.21 -9.79
N ARG A 28 -1.72 4.40 -9.40
CA ARG A 28 -1.62 2.93 -9.45
C ARG A 28 -1.49 2.44 -10.88
N GLY A 29 -2.22 3.05 -11.83
CA GLY A 29 -2.06 2.79 -13.25
C GLY A 29 -0.64 3.12 -13.72
N MET A 30 -0.09 4.25 -13.31
CA MET A 30 1.29 4.64 -13.62
C MET A 30 2.32 3.67 -13.04
N LEU A 31 2.15 3.25 -11.78
CA LEU A 31 3.03 2.28 -11.13
C LEU A 31 3.05 0.93 -11.86
N MET A 32 1.86 0.43 -12.24
CA MET A 32 1.75 -0.88 -12.91
C MET A 32 2.22 -0.83 -14.37
N SER A 33 2.02 0.29 -15.07
CA SER A 33 2.34 0.40 -16.51
C SER A 33 3.73 0.97 -16.79
N GLY A 34 4.33 1.71 -15.86
CA GLY A 34 5.52 2.53 -16.12
C GLY A 34 5.27 3.71 -17.07
N GLN A 35 4.01 4.00 -17.39
CA GLN A 35 3.59 5.06 -18.32
C GLN A 35 2.83 6.15 -17.57
N HIS A 36 2.88 7.40 -18.05
CA HIS A 36 2.04 8.47 -17.52
C HIS A 36 0.54 8.16 -17.71
N SER A 37 -0.32 8.65 -16.81
CA SER A 37 -1.77 8.38 -16.78
C SER A 37 -2.49 8.70 -18.10
N LEU A 38 -2.05 9.77 -18.77
CA LEU A 38 -2.53 10.16 -20.10
C LEU A 38 -2.28 9.13 -21.22
N TYR A 39 -1.29 8.23 -21.06
CA TYR A 39 -1.00 7.17 -22.02
C TYR A 39 -1.62 5.84 -21.64
N ASN A 40 -1.66 5.51 -20.35
CA ASN A 40 -2.18 4.23 -19.86
C ASN A 40 -3.71 4.22 -19.67
N GLY A 41 -4.36 5.39 -19.76
CA GLY A 41 -5.82 5.56 -19.71
C GLY A 41 -6.43 5.61 -18.31
N ALA A 42 -5.68 5.28 -17.26
CA ALA A 42 -6.10 5.43 -15.87
C ALA A 42 -5.97 6.91 -15.47
N ILE A 43 -6.89 7.77 -15.91
CA ILE A 43 -6.78 9.24 -15.75
C ILE A 43 -7.43 9.78 -14.47
N THR A 44 -8.41 9.07 -13.91
CA THR A 44 -9.14 9.43 -12.69
C THR A 44 -9.65 8.17 -12.01
N ASN A 45 -10.13 8.30 -10.77
CA ASN A 45 -10.70 7.17 -10.04
C ASN A 45 -11.82 6.49 -10.83
N ASP A 46 -11.87 5.17 -10.71
CA ASP A 46 -12.85 4.30 -11.36
C ASP A 46 -12.78 4.21 -12.90
N VAL A 47 -11.77 4.82 -13.54
CA VAL A 47 -11.44 4.56 -14.95
C VAL A 47 -10.42 3.43 -15.03
N PRO A 48 -10.72 2.31 -15.71
CA PRO A 48 -9.81 1.17 -15.75
C PRO A 48 -8.45 1.53 -16.36
N LEU A 49 -7.38 0.90 -15.86
CA LEU A 49 -6.13 0.80 -16.62
C LEU A 49 -6.43 0.06 -17.93
N LEU A 50 -5.97 0.60 -19.06
CA LEU A 50 -6.21 -0.06 -20.35
C LEU A 50 -5.47 -1.39 -20.39
N ALA A 51 -6.15 -2.49 -20.69
CA ALA A 51 -5.45 -3.76 -20.93
C ALA A 51 -4.68 -3.69 -22.26
N ASN A 52 -3.56 -4.41 -22.34
CA ASN A 52 -2.76 -4.59 -23.57
C ASN A 52 -2.15 -3.31 -24.17
N ASN A 53 -1.92 -2.26 -23.37
CA ASN A 53 -1.27 -1.03 -23.83
C ASN A 53 0.25 -1.02 -23.54
N GLY A 54 0.88 -2.18 -23.63
CA GLY A 54 2.27 -2.42 -23.27
C GLY A 54 2.40 -3.64 -22.37
N LYS A 55 3.64 -3.96 -22.00
CA LYS A 55 3.93 -5.01 -21.01
C LYS A 55 4.02 -4.37 -19.64
N TYR A 56 3.15 -4.77 -18.73
CA TYR A 56 3.05 -4.18 -17.40
C TYR A 56 3.96 -4.86 -16.40
N PHE A 57 4.24 -4.14 -15.31
CA PHE A 57 5.18 -4.54 -14.27
C PHE A 57 4.96 -5.98 -13.77
N GLY A 58 3.71 -6.35 -13.47
CA GLY A 58 3.38 -7.71 -13.04
C GLY A 58 3.61 -8.77 -14.15
N GLU A 59 3.35 -8.44 -15.41
CA GLU A 59 3.57 -9.33 -16.55
C GLU A 59 5.08 -9.53 -16.82
N VAL A 60 5.89 -8.49 -16.63
CA VAL A 60 7.35 -8.60 -16.71
C VAL A 60 7.88 -9.60 -15.69
N LEU A 61 7.43 -9.49 -14.43
CA LEU A 61 7.87 -10.38 -13.36
C LEU A 61 7.35 -11.81 -13.53
N ARG A 62 6.07 -11.98 -13.86
CA ARG A 62 5.46 -13.30 -14.13
C ARG A 62 6.22 -14.01 -15.25
N ASP A 63 6.50 -13.33 -16.36
CA ASP A 63 7.20 -13.92 -17.49
C ASP A 63 8.68 -14.23 -17.18
N ALA A 64 9.24 -13.61 -16.13
CA ALA A 64 10.55 -13.93 -15.58
C ALA A 64 10.53 -15.08 -14.54
N GLY A 65 9.38 -15.72 -14.33
CA GLY A 65 9.23 -16.87 -13.45
C GLY A 65 8.95 -16.53 -11.98
N TYR A 66 8.58 -15.28 -11.66
CA TYR A 66 8.27 -14.91 -10.28
C TYR A 66 6.94 -15.53 -9.82
N LYS A 67 6.93 -16.08 -8.61
CA LYS A 67 5.72 -16.37 -7.86
C LYS A 67 5.05 -15.05 -7.47
N MET A 68 3.90 -14.77 -8.07
CA MET A 68 3.19 -13.50 -7.91
C MET A 68 2.21 -13.54 -6.73
N GLY A 69 2.20 -12.48 -5.92
CA GLY A 69 1.24 -12.24 -4.86
C GLY A 69 0.75 -10.78 -4.87
N TYR A 70 -0.55 -10.57 -4.75
CA TYR A 70 -1.18 -9.27 -4.59
C TYR A 70 -2.22 -9.31 -3.48
N ILE A 71 -2.10 -8.40 -2.52
CA ILE A 71 -2.94 -8.36 -1.33
C ILE A 71 -3.41 -6.92 -1.09
N GLY A 72 -4.72 -6.73 -0.95
CA GLY A 72 -5.35 -5.45 -0.63
C GLY A 72 -5.84 -4.67 -1.85
N LYS A 73 -5.83 -3.33 -1.75
CA LYS A 73 -6.51 -2.40 -2.66
C LYS A 73 -5.94 -2.46 -4.09
N TRP A 74 -6.77 -2.75 -5.10
CA TRP A 74 -6.35 -2.73 -6.52
C TRP A 74 -6.56 -1.35 -7.18
N HIS A 75 -7.80 -0.87 -7.15
CA HIS A 75 -8.32 0.41 -7.66
C HIS A 75 -8.00 0.77 -9.12
N ILE A 76 -7.63 -0.20 -9.96
CA ILE A 76 -7.36 0.00 -11.40
C ILE A 76 -8.20 -0.88 -12.32
N TYR A 77 -9.22 -1.55 -11.77
CA TYR A 77 -10.22 -2.29 -12.56
C TYR A 77 -11.35 -1.40 -13.07
N GLY A 78 -11.58 -0.27 -12.42
CA GLY A 78 -12.63 0.70 -12.78
C GLY A 78 -14.06 0.20 -12.56
N GLY A 79 -15.03 1.07 -12.88
CA GLY A 79 -16.45 0.77 -12.81
C GLY A 79 -16.96 0.46 -11.40
N ASN A 80 -17.79 -0.56 -11.27
CA ASN A 80 -18.33 -0.97 -9.96
C ASN A 80 -17.18 -1.48 -9.06
N ARG A 81 -17.00 -0.88 -7.88
CA ARG A 81 -15.96 -1.32 -6.93
C ARG A 81 -16.31 -2.62 -6.20
N ASN A 82 -17.60 -2.92 -6.09
CA ASN A 82 -18.12 -4.06 -5.34
C ASN A 82 -18.24 -5.32 -6.23
N GLN A 83 -17.14 -5.74 -6.82
CA GLN A 83 -17.04 -6.95 -7.65
C GLN A 83 -15.61 -7.51 -7.62
N PRO A 84 -15.42 -8.81 -7.85
CA PRO A 84 -14.08 -9.38 -7.97
C PRO A 84 -13.38 -8.89 -9.24
N ILE A 85 -12.05 -8.82 -9.19
CA ILE A 85 -11.23 -8.59 -10.39
C ILE A 85 -11.06 -9.95 -11.08
N PRO A 86 -11.56 -10.11 -12.33
CA PRO A 86 -11.52 -11.39 -13.01
C PRO A 86 -10.07 -11.82 -13.26
N PRO A 87 -9.75 -13.12 -13.12
CA PRO A 87 -8.45 -13.65 -13.50
C PRO A 87 -8.07 -13.32 -14.96
N GLY A 88 -6.76 -13.19 -15.21
CA GLY A 88 -6.21 -12.93 -16.54
C GLY A 88 -5.88 -11.45 -16.78
N LYS A 89 -6.17 -10.94 -17.98
CA LYS A 89 -5.65 -9.65 -18.49
C LYS A 89 -5.91 -8.43 -17.61
N MET A 90 -6.87 -8.49 -16.69
CA MET A 90 -7.24 -7.37 -15.80
C MET A 90 -6.48 -7.37 -14.47
N ARG A 91 -5.68 -8.42 -14.21
CA ARG A 91 -4.74 -8.52 -13.09
C ARG A 91 -3.29 -8.19 -13.49
N TYR A 92 -3.03 -7.90 -14.76
CA TYR A 92 -1.74 -7.40 -15.25
C TYR A 92 -0.52 -8.22 -14.79
N GLY A 93 -0.65 -9.56 -14.82
CA GLY A 93 0.39 -10.51 -14.46
C GLY A 93 0.38 -10.97 -13.00
N PHE A 94 -0.48 -10.41 -12.15
CA PHE A 94 -0.73 -10.95 -10.80
C PHE A 94 -1.69 -12.14 -10.86
N ASP A 95 -1.21 -13.23 -11.46
CA ASP A 95 -1.99 -14.45 -11.73
C ASP A 95 -1.80 -15.56 -10.67
N GLY A 96 -0.97 -15.31 -9.66
CA GLY A 96 -0.81 -16.17 -8.47
C GLY A 96 -1.79 -15.79 -7.37
N THR A 97 -1.31 -15.72 -6.12
CA THR A 97 -2.12 -15.32 -4.97
C THR A 97 -2.68 -13.92 -5.17
N PHE A 98 -3.99 -13.79 -5.33
CA PHE A 98 -4.65 -12.51 -5.58
C PHE A 98 -5.85 -12.34 -4.64
N LEU A 99 -5.61 -11.66 -3.51
CA LEU A 99 -6.60 -11.42 -2.46
C LEU A 99 -6.86 -9.92 -2.39
N SER A 100 -7.89 -9.47 -3.08
CA SER A 100 -8.03 -8.05 -3.38
C SER A 100 -9.48 -7.60 -3.51
N ASP A 101 -9.70 -6.31 -3.31
CA ASP A 101 -10.88 -5.58 -3.71
C ASP A 101 -10.48 -4.38 -4.58
N ASN A 102 -11.44 -3.78 -5.28
CA ASN A 102 -11.13 -2.61 -6.08
C ASN A 102 -10.86 -1.39 -5.19
N CYS A 103 -11.79 -1.03 -4.31
CA CYS A 103 -11.57 -0.08 -3.22
C CYS A 103 -12.81 -0.03 -2.32
N HIS A 104 -12.60 -0.06 -1.01
CA HIS A 104 -13.58 0.34 0.00
C HIS A 104 -12.97 1.26 1.05
N VAL A 105 -13.82 1.76 1.95
CA VAL A 105 -13.43 2.73 3.00
C VAL A 105 -13.91 2.33 4.40
N ASP A 106 -14.44 1.11 4.57
CA ASP A 106 -14.80 0.55 5.88
C ASP A 106 -13.79 -0.52 6.31
N PHE A 107 -12.83 -0.13 7.15
CA PHE A 107 -11.70 -0.96 7.58
C PHE A 107 -11.96 -1.72 8.90
N ARG A 108 -13.20 -1.71 9.41
CA ARG A 108 -13.52 -2.30 10.72
C ARG A 108 -13.51 -3.83 10.63
N PRO A 109 -13.23 -4.51 11.76
CA PRO A 109 -13.50 -5.95 11.88
C PRO A 109 -14.92 -6.29 11.41
N PHE A 110 -15.06 -7.41 10.70
CA PHE A 110 -16.30 -7.90 10.07
C PHE A 110 -16.91 -7.02 8.97
N LYS A 111 -16.30 -5.88 8.63
CA LYS A 111 -16.76 -4.99 7.55
C LYS A 111 -15.80 -4.97 6.38
N CYS A 112 -14.50 -4.99 6.67
CA CYS A 112 -13.47 -5.16 5.66
C CYS A 112 -13.56 -6.55 5.02
N TYR A 113 -13.18 -6.63 3.75
CA TYR A 113 -13.27 -7.84 2.96
C TYR A 113 -12.24 -7.84 1.83
N TYR A 114 -12.02 -9.02 1.27
CA TYR A 114 -11.37 -9.17 -0.03
C TYR A 114 -12.18 -10.14 -0.89
N TRP A 115 -11.95 -10.11 -2.20
CA TRP A 115 -12.39 -11.19 -3.08
C TRP A 115 -11.25 -12.19 -3.21
N ASP A 116 -11.55 -13.47 -2.98
CA ASP A 116 -10.58 -14.54 -3.15
C ASP A 116 -10.39 -14.90 -4.63
N GLU A 117 -9.55 -15.89 -4.90
CA GLU A 117 -9.25 -16.33 -6.27
C GLU A 117 -10.44 -16.94 -7.00
N LYS A 118 -11.45 -17.41 -6.27
CA LYS A 118 -12.71 -17.96 -6.81
C LYS A 118 -13.76 -16.87 -7.04
N GLY A 119 -13.47 -15.62 -6.67
CA GLY A 119 -14.41 -14.52 -6.73
C GLY A 119 -15.45 -14.55 -5.61
N GLU A 120 -15.16 -15.25 -4.51
CA GLU A 120 -15.97 -15.25 -3.30
C GLU A 120 -15.55 -14.08 -2.39
N LYS A 121 -16.53 -13.38 -1.82
CA LYS A 121 -16.26 -12.29 -0.88
C LYS A 121 -16.01 -12.86 0.51
N VAL A 122 -14.82 -12.59 1.06
CA VAL A 122 -14.40 -13.07 2.38
C VAL A 122 -14.25 -11.89 3.32
N PHE A 123 -14.97 -11.94 4.45
CA PHE A 123 -14.84 -10.98 5.56
C PHE A 123 -13.91 -11.54 6.63
N PHE A 124 -13.26 -10.67 7.39
CA PHE A 124 -12.37 -11.09 8.48
C PHE A 124 -12.56 -10.21 9.73
N ASP A 125 -12.28 -10.81 10.89
CA ASP A 125 -12.49 -10.21 12.22
C ASP A 125 -11.23 -9.52 12.75
N GLU A 126 -10.64 -8.66 11.92
CA GLU A 126 -9.48 -7.87 12.30
C GLU A 126 -9.59 -6.50 11.65
N TRP A 127 -8.88 -5.51 12.20
CA TRP A 127 -8.73 -4.24 11.51
C TRP A 127 -7.96 -4.46 10.21
N GLU A 128 -8.39 -3.83 9.12
CA GLU A 128 -8.06 -4.27 7.76
C GLU A 128 -6.56 -4.44 7.50
N VAL A 129 -5.72 -3.49 7.95
CA VAL A 129 -4.26 -3.54 7.78
C VAL A 129 -3.68 -4.81 8.37
N PHE A 130 -4.17 -5.26 9.52
CA PHE A 130 -3.66 -6.47 10.18
C PHE A 130 -4.12 -7.72 9.45
N GLY A 131 -5.38 -7.81 9.03
CA GLY A 131 -5.86 -8.95 8.25
C GLY A 131 -5.19 -9.08 6.87
N GLN A 132 -5.01 -7.96 6.16
CA GLN A 132 -4.23 -7.94 4.91
C GLN A 132 -2.75 -8.31 5.15
N THR A 133 -2.19 -7.90 6.29
CA THR A 133 -0.82 -8.29 6.64
C THR A 133 -0.72 -9.77 6.96
N ASN A 134 -1.70 -10.35 7.66
CA ASN A 134 -1.74 -11.79 7.94
C ASN A 134 -1.79 -12.62 6.66
N GLN A 135 -2.59 -12.21 5.67
CA GLN A 135 -2.58 -12.81 4.33
C GLN A 135 -1.19 -12.74 3.67
N ALA A 136 -0.47 -11.63 3.84
CA ALA A 136 0.88 -11.48 3.32
C ALA A 136 1.89 -12.35 4.06
N LEU A 137 1.72 -12.53 5.37
CA LEU A 137 2.54 -13.45 6.16
C LEU A 137 2.32 -14.91 5.73
N GLU A 138 1.08 -15.30 5.41
CA GLU A 138 0.74 -16.62 4.85
C GLU A 138 1.37 -16.84 3.45
N PHE A 139 1.39 -15.81 2.60
CA PHE A 139 2.13 -15.89 1.34
C PHE A 139 3.62 -16.16 1.58
N LEU A 140 4.24 -15.42 2.51
CA LEU A 140 5.65 -15.59 2.87
C LEU A 140 5.93 -16.94 3.52
N ASP A 141 4.95 -17.57 4.20
CA ASP A 141 5.11 -18.94 4.71
C ASP A 141 5.40 -19.95 3.61
N ASN A 142 4.85 -19.72 2.42
CA ASN A 142 5.05 -20.54 1.24
C ASN A 142 6.26 -20.09 0.39
N CYS A 143 7.16 -19.28 0.96
CA CYS A 143 8.43 -18.90 0.35
C CYS A 143 9.59 -19.51 1.16
N SER A 144 10.72 -19.79 0.52
CA SER A 144 11.91 -20.34 1.19
C SER A 144 13.17 -19.76 0.55
N PRO A 145 14.22 -19.44 1.35
CA PRO A 145 15.48 -18.93 0.82
C PRO A 145 16.25 -19.98 0.00
N GLU A 146 15.89 -21.25 0.12
CA GLU A 146 16.43 -22.36 -0.68
C GLU A 146 15.69 -22.57 -2.01
N SER A 147 14.55 -21.91 -2.23
CA SER A 147 13.80 -22.01 -3.48
C SER A 147 14.54 -21.31 -4.62
N GLU A 148 14.61 -21.96 -5.79
CA GLU A 148 15.14 -21.33 -7.01
C GLU A 148 14.13 -20.37 -7.65
N ASP A 149 12.84 -20.48 -7.31
CA ASP A 149 11.79 -19.63 -7.86
C ASP A 149 11.71 -18.30 -7.07
N PRO A 150 11.92 -17.13 -7.71
CA PRO A 150 11.79 -15.85 -7.02
C PRO A 150 10.33 -15.53 -6.72
N PHE A 151 10.06 -14.61 -5.79
CA PHE A 151 8.70 -14.14 -5.50
C PHE A 151 8.58 -12.63 -5.65
N ALA A 152 7.37 -12.17 -5.99
CA ALA A 152 7.00 -10.76 -6.01
C ALA A 152 5.68 -10.60 -5.27
N LEU A 153 5.71 -9.91 -4.13
CA LEU A 153 4.55 -9.69 -3.27
C LEU A 153 4.23 -8.20 -3.19
N PHE A 154 3.03 -7.83 -3.60
CA PHE A 154 2.46 -6.49 -3.40
C PHE A 154 1.50 -6.52 -2.23
N VAL A 155 1.83 -5.77 -1.18
CA VAL A 155 0.93 -5.53 -0.04
C VAL A 155 0.46 -4.09 -0.14
N SER A 156 -0.78 -3.90 -0.60
CA SER A 156 -1.38 -2.60 -0.86
C SER A 156 -2.45 -2.28 0.18
N TRP A 157 -2.01 -1.84 1.37
CA TRP A 157 -2.89 -1.40 2.45
C TRP A 157 -3.79 -0.22 2.04
N HIS A 158 -5.02 -0.16 2.57
CA HIS A 158 -5.87 1.02 2.41
C HIS A 158 -5.51 2.15 3.39
N PRO A 159 -5.34 1.91 4.71
CA PRO A 159 -4.94 2.97 5.64
C PRO A 159 -3.61 3.64 5.26
N PRO A 160 -3.47 4.96 5.48
CA PRO A 160 -4.34 5.83 6.28
C PRO A 160 -5.44 6.54 5.49
N HIS A 161 -5.94 5.96 4.38
CA HIS A 161 -7.07 6.53 3.64
C HIS A 161 -8.27 6.85 4.56
N GLU A 162 -8.99 7.91 4.22
CA GLU A 162 -10.17 8.39 4.91
C GLU A 162 -11.36 7.42 4.81
N TRP A 163 -12.26 7.48 5.79
CA TRP A 163 -13.52 6.73 5.82
C TRP A 163 -14.68 7.45 5.10
N GLY A 164 -14.42 8.67 4.65
CA GLY A 164 -15.41 9.63 4.16
C GLY A 164 -15.41 10.91 5.00
N ILE A 165 -16.40 11.77 4.76
CA ILE A 165 -16.57 13.05 5.47
C ILE A 165 -17.59 12.90 6.62
N HIS A 166 -17.45 13.67 7.70
CA HIS A 166 -18.55 13.81 8.67
C HIS A 166 -19.75 14.45 7.96
N GLN A 167 -20.95 13.88 8.14
CA GLN A 167 -22.19 14.45 7.62
C GLN A 167 -22.29 15.92 8.06
N ASP A 168 -22.54 16.82 7.10
CA ASP A 168 -22.60 18.28 7.26
C ASP A 168 -21.26 19.01 7.55
N SER A 169 -20.10 18.40 7.26
CA SER A 169 -18.79 19.07 7.34
C SER A 169 -17.89 18.76 6.14
N LEU A 170 -16.84 19.57 5.95
CA LEU A 170 -15.71 19.27 5.04
C LEU A 170 -14.57 18.50 5.71
N ILE A 171 -14.80 17.97 6.92
CA ILE A 171 -13.76 17.29 7.70
C ILE A 171 -13.81 15.79 7.42
N TYR A 172 -12.70 15.27 6.90
CA TYR A 172 -12.50 13.84 6.67
C TYR A 172 -12.31 13.07 7.97
N GLN A 173 -12.88 11.87 7.99
CA GLN A 173 -12.85 10.96 9.12
C GLN A 173 -11.72 9.95 8.98
N TYR A 174 -10.95 9.82 10.05
CA TYR A 174 -9.91 8.83 10.21
C TYR A 174 -10.13 8.16 11.54
N ASP A 175 -10.15 6.84 11.55
CA ASP A 175 -10.32 6.05 12.76
C ASP A 175 -9.65 4.68 12.62
N THR A 176 -9.29 4.11 13.76
CA THR A 176 -8.65 2.80 13.88
C THR A 176 -9.02 2.17 15.22
N ILE A 177 -8.40 1.05 15.59
CA ILE A 177 -8.63 0.42 16.88
C ILE A 177 -8.23 1.34 18.04
N SER A 178 -8.93 1.21 19.17
CA SER A 178 -8.79 2.11 20.31
C SER A 178 -7.37 2.18 20.86
N GLU A 179 -6.63 1.07 20.82
CA GLU A 179 -5.25 0.97 21.24
C GLU A 179 -4.35 1.95 20.48
N LEU A 180 -4.52 2.05 19.16
CA LEU A 180 -3.75 2.95 18.30
C LEU A 180 -4.22 4.40 18.43
N MET A 181 -5.53 4.63 18.57
CA MET A 181 -6.08 5.96 18.83
C MET A 181 -5.54 6.56 20.14
N ASN A 182 -5.45 5.73 21.18
CA ASN A 182 -5.03 6.13 22.51
C ASN A 182 -3.52 6.43 22.63
N LEU A 183 -2.72 6.15 21.59
CA LEU A 183 -1.32 6.58 21.53
C LEU A 183 -1.17 8.10 21.41
N TYR A 184 -2.23 8.77 20.95
CA TYR A 184 -2.20 10.18 20.60
C TYR A 184 -3.22 10.96 21.41
N ASP A 185 -2.74 11.93 22.19
CA ASP A 185 -3.59 12.92 22.86
C ASP A 185 -3.88 14.07 21.87
N PRO A 186 -5.13 14.29 21.44
CA PRO A 186 -5.47 15.30 20.44
C PRO A 186 -5.06 16.72 20.85
N GLU A 187 -5.03 17.03 22.15
CA GLU A 187 -4.60 18.35 22.65
C GLU A 187 -3.08 18.57 22.49
N LYS A 188 -2.30 17.48 22.39
CA LYS A 188 -0.84 17.52 22.21
C LYS A 188 -0.39 17.38 20.76
N ILE A 189 -1.31 17.11 19.84
CA ILE A 189 -0.99 16.98 18.41
C ILE A 189 -0.54 18.33 17.86
N HIS A 190 0.59 18.32 17.15
CA HIS A 190 1.04 19.45 16.37
C HIS A 190 0.35 19.44 15.00
N LEU A 191 -0.48 20.44 14.74
CA LEU A 191 -1.16 20.65 13.47
C LEU A 191 -0.23 21.34 12.47
N ARG A 192 -0.49 21.14 11.18
CA ARG A 192 0.22 21.88 10.12
C ARG A 192 -0.13 23.37 10.19
N PRO A 193 0.80 24.30 9.84
CA PRO A 193 0.59 25.75 10.03
C PRO A 193 -0.64 26.36 9.36
N SER A 194 -1.13 25.76 8.25
CA SER A 194 -2.25 26.27 7.46
C SER A 194 -3.63 25.76 7.89
N VAL A 195 -3.68 24.98 8.98
CA VAL A 195 -4.90 24.27 9.39
C VAL A 195 -5.58 25.03 10.53
N GLU A 196 -6.90 25.11 10.49
CA GLU A 196 -7.68 25.64 11.61
C GLU A 196 -7.54 24.75 12.85
N ASP A 197 -7.15 25.35 13.97
CA ASP A 197 -6.99 24.65 15.23
C ASP A 197 -8.34 24.53 15.97
N ASN A 198 -9.03 23.42 15.73
CA ASN A 198 -10.22 23.05 16.49
C ASN A 198 -10.22 21.54 16.80
N LEU A 199 -11.11 21.14 17.73
CA LEU A 199 -11.15 19.77 18.21
C LEU A 199 -11.46 18.75 17.11
N ALA A 200 -12.32 19.09 16.15
CA ALA A 200 -12.68 18.17 15.06
C ALA A 200 -11.46 17.87 14.18
N VAL A 201 -10.69 18.89 13.81
CA VAL A 201 -9.42 18.72 13.08
C VAL A 201 -8.42 17.90 13.90
N ARG A 202 -8.25 18.21 15.19
CA ARG A 202 -7.33 17.45 16.06
C ARG A 202 -7.71 15.97 16.13
N ARG A 203 -9.00 15.64 16.12
CA ARG A 203 -9.49 14.25 16.06
C ARG A 203 -9.21 13.59 14.72
N SER A 204 -9.32 14.30 13.59
CA SER A 204 -8.87 13.77 12.29
C SER A 204 -7.39 13.43 12.28
N TYR A 205 -6.54 14.32 12.84
CA TYR A 205 -5.11 14.04 12.98
C TYR A 205 -4.83 12.85 13.91
N GLN A 206 -5.57 12.75 15.03
CA GLN A 206 -5.46 11.62 15.95
C GLN A 206 -5.72 10.29 15.23
N GLY A 207 -6.82 10.23 14.46
CA GLY A 207 -7.16 9.09 13.63
C GLY A 207 -6.10 8.76 12.60
N TYR A 208 -5.66 9.76 11.84
CA TYR A 208 -4.65 9.61 10.79
C TYR A 208 -3.33 9.08 11.36
N TYR A 209 -2.86 9.63 12.49
CA TYR A 209 -1.64 9.16 13.16
C TYR A 209 -1.80 7.76 13.75
N GLY A 210 -2.97 7.43 14.32
CA GLY A 210 -3.30 6.08 14.77
C GLY A 210 -3.21 5.07 13.63
N MET A 211 -3.81 5.37 12.47
CA MET A 211 -3.76 4.54 11.27
C MET A 211 -2.31 4.34 10.78
N ILE A 212 -1.50 5.40 10.76
CA ILE A 212 -0.07 5.32 10.40
C ILE A 212 0.70 4.40 11.36
N SER A 213 0.46 4.48 12.67
CA SER A 213 1.08 3.58 13.64
C SER A 213 0.69 2.11 13.42
N GLY A 214 -0.54 1.87 12.97
CA GLY A 214 -0.98 0.54 12.55
C GLY A 214 -0.23 0.03 11.32
N VAL A 215 -0.06 0.86 10.29
CA VAL A 215 0.75 0.54 9.09
C VAL A 215 2.21 0.27 9.47
N ASP A 216 2.80 1.08 10.34
CA ASP A 216 4.17 0.87 10.83
C ASP A 216 4.32 -0.48 11.55
N THR A 217 3.35 -0.82 12.40
CA THR A 217 3.32 -2.10 13.13
C THR A 217 3.23 -3.29 12.16
N ALA A 218 2.30 -3.23 11.21
CA ALA A 218 2.12 -4.24 10.17
C ALA A 218 3.37 -4.41 9.28
N PHE A 219 3.99 -3.31 8.88
CA PHE A 219 5.25 -3.33 8.16
C PHE A 219 6.35 -4.03 8.97
N GLY A 220 6.43 -3.74 10.27
CA GLY A 220 7.33 -4.44 11.19
C GLY A 220 7.13 -5.96 11.20
N TRP A 221 5.88 -6.44 11.17
CA TRP A 221 5.59 -7.88 11.10
C TRP A 221 6.12 -8.52 9.82
N LEU A 222 5.96 -7.86 8.66
CA LEU A 222 6.51 -8.35 7.39
C LEU A 222 8.04 -8.44 7.41
N MET A 223 8.71 -7.42 7.96
CA MET A 223 10.18 -7.40 8.05
C MET A 223 10.68 -8.50 9.00
N GLU A 224 10.02 -8.67 10.15
CA GLU A 224 10.34 -9.72 11.11
C GLU A 224 10.13 -11.12 10.50
N LYS A 225 9.07 -11.32 9.71
CA LYS A 225 8.83 -12.58 8.98
C LYS A 225 9.94 -12.87 8.00
N GLN A 226 10.35 -11.89 7.19
CA GLN A 226 11.45 -12.06 6.24
C GLN A 226 12.76 -12.44 6.94
N ARG A 227 13.09 -11.75 8.05
CA ARG A 227 14.28 -12.06 8.86
C ARG A 227 14.23 -13.47 9.43
N LYS A 228 13.12 -13.86 10.07
CA LYS A 228 12.94 -15.22 10.63
C LYS A 228 13.05 -16.31 9.57
N LYS A 229 12.60 -16.03 8.35
CA LYS A 229 12.67 -16.96 7.21
C LYS A 229 13.98 -16.90 6.44
N GLY A 230 14.92 -16.03 6.80
CA GLY A 230 16.18 -15.87 6.05
C GLY A 230 15.99 -15.30 4.63
N LEU A 231 14.86 -14.65 4.35
CA LEU A 231 14.55 -14.05 3.03
C LEU A 231 15.14 -12.65 2.88
N GLU A 232 15.46 -11.98 4.00
CA GLU A 232 15.88 -10.58 4.07
C GLU A 232 17.11 -10.26 3.20
N ASP A 233 18.05 -11.19 3.08
CA ASP A 233 19.32 -11.01 2.36
C ASP A 233 19.22 -11.22 0.84
N ASN A 234 18.04 -11.57 0.32
CA ASN A 234 17.80 -11.73 -1.12
C ASN A 234 16.43 -11.17 -1.54
N THR A 235 15.89 -10.22 -0.77
CA THR A 235 14.61 -9.57 -1.06
C THR A 235 14.80 -8.06 -1.20
N LEU A 236 14.44 -7.52 -2.36
CA LEU A 236 14.23 -6.08 -2.53
C LEU A 236 12.91 -5.71 -1.85
N VAL A 237 12.96 -4.82 -0.88
CA VAL A 237 11.77 -4.26 -0.24
C VAL A 237 11.66 -2.78 -0.61
N VAL A 238 10.49 -2.40 -1.11
CA VAL A 238 10.13 -1.01 -1.43
C VAL A 238 8.91 -0.64 -0.61
N PHE A 239 8.96 0.50 0.09
CA PHE A 239 7.82 1.10 0.76
C PHE A 239 7.55 2.47 0.16
N THR A 240 6.31 2.70 -0.27
CA THR A 240 5.88 3.97 -0.87
C THR A 240 4.38 4.19 -0.67
N SER A 241 3.87 5.32 -1.14
CA SER A 241 2.45 5.68 -1.14
C SER A 241 2.04 6.18 -2.54
N ASP A 242 0.73 6.12 -2.84
CA ASP A 242 0.17 6.64 -4.09
C ASP A 242 0.04 8.17 -4.12
N HIS A 243 -0.24 8.75 -2.97
CA HIS A 243 -0.33 10.20 -2.77
C HIS A 243 -0.30 10.52 -1.27
N GLY A 244 -0.11 11.80 -0.96
CA GLY A 244 -0.32 12.33 0.38
C GLY A 244 -1.80 12.59 0.70
N ASP A 245 -2.01 13.28 1.81
CA ASP A 245 -3.30 13.76 2.29
C ASP A 245 -3.15 15.20 2.82
N ASN A 246 -4.02 16.08 2.35
CA ASN A 246 -4.07 17.48 2.73
C ASN A 246 -4.40 17.65 4.21
N LEU A 247 -5.20 16.77 4.83
CA LEU A 247 -5.59 16.85 6.24
C LEU A 247 -6.03 18.27 6.62
N ASN A 248 -6.96 18.84 5.84
CA ASN A 248 -7.47 20.21 5.97
C ASN A 248 -6.42 21.32 5.77
N SER A 249 -5.24 21.02 5.24
CA SER A 249 -4.22 22.04 4.94
C SER A 249 -4.68 22.96 3.82
N TYR A 250 -4.22 24.21 3.85
CA TYR A 250 -4.48 25.23 2.82
C TYR A 250 -5.97 25.49 2.53
N ASN A 251 -6.85 25.26 3.52
CA ASN A 251 -8.32 25.30 3.32
C ASN A 251 -8.80 24.39 2.17
N ALA A 252 -8.08 23.30 1.91
CA ALA A 252 -8.42 22.36 0.85
C ALA A 252 -9.82 21.78 1.11
N THR A 253 -10.67 21.83 0.10
CA THR A 253 -12.02 21.23 0.13
C THR A 253 -12.00 19.74 -0.22
N ILE A 254 -10.82 19.19 -0.54
CA ILE A 254 -10.57 17.79 -0.88
C ILE A 254 -9.28 17.33 -0.20
N ASP A 255 -9.25 16.06 0.20
CA ASP A 255 -8.13 15.40 0.89
C ASP A 255 -6.90 15.20 -0.01
N LYS A 256 -7.06 15.09 -1.32
CA LYS A 256 -5.98 14.83 -2.28
C LYS A 256 -6.26 15.47 -3.63
N ASN A 257 -5.50 15.10 -4.67
CA ASN A 257 -5.67 15.62 -6.03
C ASN A 257 -5.39 17.13 -6.19
N LEU A 258 -4.53 17.69 -5.34
CA LEU A 258 -4.07 19.07 -5.42
C LEU A 258 -2.53 19.12 -5.56
N PRO A 259 -1.93 20.19 -6.11
CA PRO A 259 -0.50 20.22 -6.42
C PRO A 259 0.42 20.42 -5.20
N GLN A 260 -0.13 20.71 -4.02
CA GLN A 260 0.66 20.95 -2.81
C GLN A 260 1.38 19.68 -2.36
N ASP A 261 2.56 19.84 -1.76
CA ASP A 261 3.38 18.76 -1.22
C ASP A 261 2.63 17.85 -0.24
N THR A 262 1.63 18.37 0.45
CA THR A 262 0.76 17.57 1.33
C THR A 262 0.00 16.47 0.59
N SER A 263 -0.24 16.64 -0.71
CA SER A 263 -0.92 15.67 -1.58
C SER A 263 0.05 15.00 -2.55
N THR A 264 1.09 15.68 -3.03
CA THR A 264 1.99 15.15 -4.08
C THR A 264 3.24 14.46 -3.53
N ARG A 265 3.81 14.89 -2.40
CA ARG A 265 5.05 14.32 -1.87
C ARG A 265 4.76 13.03 -1.12
N VAL A 266 5.40 11.93 -1.54
CA VAL A 266 5.19 10.59 -0.98
C VAL A 266 6.48 10.05 -0.36
N PRO A 267 6.40 9.22 0.70
CA PRO A 267 7.59 8.50 1.19
C PRO A 267 8.06 7.52 0.11
N LEU A 268 9.38 7.36 -0.03
CA LEU A 268 9.97 6.26 -0.78
C LEU A 268 11.19 5.73 -0.03
N LEU A 269 11.07 4.50 0.46
CA LEU A 269 12.12 3.77 1.14
C LEU A 269 12.43 2.51 0.34
N MET A 270 13.70 2.19 0.20
CA MET A 270 14.16 1.00 -0.52
C MET A 270 15.28 0.32 0.23
N ARG A 271 15.21 -0.99 0.39
CA ARG A 271 16.29 -1.80 0.94
C ARG A 271 16.55 -3.00 0.03
N PHE A 272 17.80 -3.15 -0.36
CA PHE A 272 18.29 -4.36 -1.02
C PHE A 272 19.62 -4.77 -0.40
N ARG A 273 19.66 -5.95 0.23
CA ARG A 273 20.89 -6.52 0.76
C ARG A 273 21.39 -7.50 -0.29
N ILE A 274 22.52 -7.21 -0.94
CA ILE A 274 23.20 -8.22 -1.76
C ILE A 274 24.28 -8.82 -0.88
N VAL A 275 24.04 -10.01 -0.34
CA VAL A 275 25.14 -10.84 0.12
C VAL A 275 25.72 -11.50 -1.13
N PHE A 276 26.92 -11.08 -1.55
CA PHE A 276 27.67 -11.86 -2.53
C PHE A 276 27.83 -13.27 -1.99
N LEU A 277 27.02 -14.21 -2.49
CA LEU A 277 27.25 -15.63 -2.28
C LEU A 277 28.68 -15.88 -2.73
N ARG A 278 29.55 -16.25 -1.78
CA ARG A 278 30.89 -16.76 -2.07
C ARG A 278 30.69 -17.83 -3.14
N THR A 279 31.05 -17.51 -4.38
CA THR A 279 31.15 -18.49 -5.46
C THR A 279 31.90 -19.67 -4.88
N ARG A 280 31.25 -20.85 -4.82
CA ARG A 280 31.95 -22.11 -4.57
C ARG A 280 33.04 -22.16 -5.63
N ARG A 281 34.29 -21.89 -5.25
CA ARG A 281 35.45 -22.20 -6.08
C ARG A 281 35.39 -23.71 -6.30
N VAL A 282 34.89 -24.12 -7.46
CA VAL A 282 35.15 -25.46 -7.98
C VAL A 282 36.64 -25.46 -8.31
N ILE A 283 37.46 -25.86 -7.35
CA ILE A 283 38.84 -26.20 -7.60
C ILE A 283 38.77 -27.55 -8.30
N TYR A 284 38.96 -27.55 -9.61
CA TYR A 284 39.32 -28.78 -10.32
C TYR A 284 40.74 -29.16 -9.84
N SER A 285 40.83 -30.26 -9.11
CA SER A 285 42.08 -30.98 -8.83
C SER A 285 42.32 -32.01 -9.92
#